data_AF-A0A2D5JN45-F1
#
_entry.id   AF-A0A2D5JN45-F1
#
_cell.length_a   1.000
_cell.length_b   1.000
_cell.length_c   1.000
_cell.angle_alpha   90.00
_cell.angle_beta   90.00
_cell.angle_gamma   90.00
#
_symmetry.space_group_name_H-M   'P 1'
#
loop_
_entity.id
_entity.type
_entity.pdbx_description
1 polymer ?
#
loop_
_entity_poly.entity_id
_entity_poly.type
_entity_poly.pdbx_seq_one_letter_code
_entity_poly.pdbx_strand_id
1 'polypeptide(L)' 'MMILNIFLLGMPSIGSWVIIALALLLFFGGKKIPELMKGLGGGIKEFKKASKEEEKEEEKLEEKK' A
#
# COMPACT_ATOMS: atom_id res chain seq x y z
N MET A 1 -12.45 -14.46 -25.98
CA MET A 1 -11.88 -15.79 -25.65
C MET A 1 -10.35 -15.79 -25.59
N MET A 2 -9.62 -15.25 -26.58
CA MET A 2 -8.14 -15.26 -26.59
C MET A 2 -7.47 -14.46 -25.46
N ILE A 3 -8.05 -13.31 -25.07
CA ILE A 3 -7.52 -12.45 -24.00
C ILE A 3 -7.53 -13.17 -22.64
N LEU A 4 -8.56 -14.00 -22.38
CA LEU A 4 -8.65 -14.83 -21.19
C LEU A 4 -7.56 -15.92 -21.14
N ASN A 5 -7.26 -16.56 -22.27
CA ASN A 5 -6.21 -17.59 -22.33
C ASN A 5 -4.81 -17.00 -22.14
N ILE A 6 -4.55 -15.81 -22.68
CA ILE A 6 -3.28 -15.08 -22.47
C ILE A 6 -3.13 -14.64 -21.02
N PHE A 7 -4.22 -14.24 -20.36
CA PHE A 7 -4.20 -13.93 -18.94
C PHE A 7 -4.02 -15.18 -18.07
N LEU A 8 -4.59 -16.32 -18.47
CA LEU A 8 -4.46 -17.57 -17.72
C LEU A 8 -3.08 -18.23 -17.86
N LEU A 9 -2.44 -18.14 -19.03
CA LEU A 9 -1.12 -18.73 -19.30
C LEU A 9 0.06 -17.74 -19.13
N GLY A 10 -0.17 -16.45 -19.37
CA GLY A 10 0.85 -15.41 -19.33
C GLY A 10 0.94 -14.67 -18.00
N MET A 11 -0.04 -14.85 -17.11
CA MET A 11 0.07 -14.31 -15.77
C MET A 11 0.94 -15.23 -14.92
N PRO A 12 2.00 -14.73 -14.27
CA PRO A 12 2.84 -15.54 -13.41
C PRO A 12 1.94 -16.20 -12.36
N SER A 13 1.91 -17.53 -12.39
CA SER A 13 1.15 -18.33 -11.45
C SER A 13 1.53 -17.97 -10.01
N ILE A 14 0.67 -18.29 -9.04
CA ILE A 14 0.92 -18.04 -7.61
C ILE A 14 2.32 -18.52 -7.17
N GLY A 15 2.82 -19.63 -7.74
CA GLY A 15 4.18 -20.12 -7.45
C GLY A 15 5.30 -19.16 -7.89
N SER A 16 5.13 -18.47 -9.01
CA SER A 16 6.11 -17.48 -9.50
C SER A 16 6.15 -16.24 -8.58
N TRP A 17 4.99 -15.80 -8.10
CA TRP A 17 4.89 -14.72 -7.12
C TRP A 17 5.58 -15.06 -5.79
N VAL A 18 5.45 -16.29 -5.32
CA VAL A 18 6.13 -16.76 -4.10
C VAL A 18 7.65 -16.71 -4.28
N ILE A 19 8.19 -17.14 -5.42
CA ILE A 19 9.63 -17.09 -5.72
C ILE A 19 10.14 -15.64 -5.73
N ILE A 20 9.40 -14.71 -6.35
CA ILE A 20 9.74 -13.28 -6.39
C ILE A 20 9.75 -12.69 -4.97
N ALA A 21 8.72 -13.00 -4.17
CA ALA A 21 8.66 -12.55 -2.78
C ALA A 21 9.83 -13.11 -1.96
N LEU A 22 10.19 -14.38 -2.16
CA LEU A 22 11.32 -15.01 -1.49
C LEU A 22 12.66 -14.38 -1.90
N ALA A 23 12.85 -14.08 -3.19
CA ALA A 23 14.03 -13.39 -3.68
C ALA A 23 14.16 -12.00 -3.05
N LEU A 24 13.08 -11.22 -3.02
CA LEU A 24 13.06 -9.91 -2.33
C LEU A 24 13.35 -10.07 -0.83
N LEU A 25 12.82 -11.11 -0.19
CA LEU A 25 13.08 -11.39 1.22
C LEU A 25 14.55 -11.73 1.49
N LEU A 26 15.23 -12.40 0.56
CA LEU A 26 16.66 -12.70 0.66
C LEU A 26 17.52 -11.46 0.43
N PHE A 27 17.19 -10.62 -0.57
CA PHE A 27 17.93 -9.39 -0.86
C PHE A 27 17.75 -8.30 0.21
N PHE A 28 16.52 -8.08 0.68
CA PHE A 28 16.21 -7.05 1.67
C PHE A 28 16.28 -7.57 3.11
N GLY A 29 16.20 -8.89 3.32
CA GLY A 29 16.06 -9.50 4.63
C GLY A 29 14.63 -9.42 5.16
N GLY A 30 14.18 -10.47 5.85
CA GLY A 30 12.78 -10.56 6.34
C GLY A 30 12.36 -9.51 7.38
N LYS A 31 13.31 -8.76 7.94
CA LYS A 31 13.04 -7.69 8.91
C LYS A 31 12.78 -6.32 8.27
N LYS A 32 13.27 -6.06 7.06
CA LYS A 32 13.13 -4.72 6.43
C LYS A 32 11.72 -4.45 5.91
N ILE A 33 11.05 -5.44 5.34
CA ILE A 33 9.66 -5.28 4.86
C ILE A 33 8.70 -4.84 5.99
N PRO A 34 8.66 -5.51 7.16
CA PRO A 34 7.77 -5.08 8.24
C PRO A 34 8.18 -3.74 8.87
N GLU A 35 9.48 -3.40 8.88
CA GLU A 35 9.96 -2.10 9.36
C GLU A 35 9.52 -0.94 8.44
N LEU A 36 9.63 -1.12 7.13
CA LEU A 36 9.13 -0.18 6.12
C LEU A 36 7.60 -0.04 6.18
N MET A 37 6.87 -1.16 6.33
CA MET A 37 5.41 -1.13 6.49
C MET A 37 4.97 -0.38 7.75
N LYS A 38 5.69 -0.55 8.86
CA LYS A 38 5.40 0.21 10.09
C LYS A 38 5.65 1.70 9.92
N GLY A 39 6.77 2.09 9.29
CA GLY A 39 7.08 3.49 9.02
C GLY A 39 6.07 4.15 8.06
N LEU A 40 5.79 3.49 6.93
CA LEU A 40 4.82 3.96 5.94
C LEU A 40 3.40 4.02 6.53
N GLY A 41 2.99 2.99 7.26
CA GLY A 41 1.68 2.92 7.90
C GLY A 41 1.47 3.99 8.98
N GLY A 42 2.53 4.31 9.74
CA GLY A 42 2.53 5.43 10.67
C GLY A 42 2.36 6.77 9.95
N GLY A 43 3.15 7.03 8.92
CA GLY A 43 3.08 8.28 8.14
C GLY A 43 1.71 8.48 7.46
N ILE A 44 1.14 7.44 6.84
CA ILE A 44 -0.20 7.52 6.24
C ILE A 44 -1.27 7.81 7.30
N LYS A 45 -1.14 7.23 8.51
CA LYS A 45 -2.09 7.45 9.61
C LYS A 45 -2.04 8.89 10.13
N GLU A 46 -0.84 9.45 10.32
CA GLU A 46 -0.66 10.84 10.74
C GLU A 46 -1.14 11.81 9.67
N PHE A 47 -0.80 11.57 8.40
CA PHE A 47 -1.27 12.36 7.27
C PHE A 47 -2.80 12.40 7.21
N LYS A 48 -3.46 11.24 7.29
CA LYS A 48 -4.93 11.17 7.28
C LYS A 48 -5.57 11.85 8.48
N LYS A 49 -4.90 11.89 9.63
CA LYS A 49 -5.39 12.57 10.83
C LYS A 49 -5.32 14.09 10.64
N ALA A 50 -4.17 14.61 10.19
CA ALA A 50 -3.97 16.02 9.92
C ALA A 50 -4.99 16.55 8.88
N SER A 51 -5.16 15.87 7.75
CA SER A 51 -6.12 16.28 6.72
C SER A 51 -7.58 16.30 7.21
N LYS A 52 -7.95 15.43 8.16
CA LYS A 52 -9.29 15.43 8.76
C LYS A 52 -9.50 16.54 9.80
N GLU A 53 -8.43 16.94 10.48
CA GLU A 53 -8.49 18.06 11.42
C GLU A 53 -8.61 19.39 10.64
N GLU A 54 -7.88 19.52 9.53
CA GLU A 54 -8.00 20.65 8.60
C GLU A 54 -9.42 20.77 8.01
N GLU A 55 -9.99 19.69 7.45
CA GLU A 55 -11.38 19.70 6.94
C GLU A 55 -12.39 20.17 8.00
N LYS A 56 -12.24 19.73 9.25
CA LYS A 56 -13.15 20.10 10.34
C LYS A 56 -12.98 21.55 10.82
N GLU A 57 -11.77 22.10 10.72
CA GLU A 57 -11.53 23.50 11.04
C GLU A 57 -12.09 24.41 9.95
N GLU A 58 -11.96 24.04 8.68
CA GLU A 58 -12.57 24.75 7.55
C GLU A 58 -14.10 24.77 7.66
N GLU A 59 -14.73 23.63 7.95
CA GLU A 59 -16.18 23.51 8.11
C GLU A 59 -16.73 24.40 9.26
N LYS A 60 -15.97 24.51 10.37
CA LYS A 60 -16.32 25.38 11.51
C LYS A 60 -16.12 26.87 11.24
N LEU A 61 -15.21 27.24 10.35
CA LEU A 61 -14.95 28.63 9.97
C LEU A 61 -16.02 29.16 9.01
N GLU A 62 -16.58 28.29 8.18
CA GLU A 62 -17.69 28.63 7.27
C GLU A 62 -19.02 28.79 8.02
N GLU A 63 -19.28 28.00 9.07
CA GLU A 63 -20.53 28.09 9.86
C GLU A 63 -20.60 29.34 10.77
N LYS A 64 -19.48 30.05 10.96
CA LYS A 64 -19.38 31.28 11.77
C LYS A 64 -19.34 32.59 10.98
N LYS A 65 -19.34 32.53 9.64
CA LYS A 65 -19.48 33.70 8.76
C LYS A 65 -20.93 33.90 8.34
#